data_AF-A0A970EIM2-F1
#
_entry.id   AF-A0A970EIM2-F1
#
_cell.length_a   1.000
_cell.length_b   1.000
_cell.length_c   1.000
_cell.angle_alpha   90.00
_cell.angle_beta   90.00
_cell.angle_gamma   90.00
#
_symmetry.space_group_name_H-M   'P 1'
#
loop_
_entity.id
_entity.type
_entity.pdbx_description
1 polymer ?
#
loop_
_entity_poly.entity_id
_entity_poly.type
_entity_poly.pdbx_seq_one_letter_code
_entity_poly.pdbx_strand_id
1 'polypeptide(L)' 'PFYIYKSGDLHYIKESIDEGFPHDAPGYFVSYLCKMTKVYAFKMPGKNYDVGDLDSYLRIQKEFSQIKTIT' A
#
# COMPACT_ATOMS: atom_id res chain seq x y z
N PRO A 1 1.75 1.48 0.04
CA PRO A 1 0.31 1.85 0.09
C PRO A 1 -0.35 1.17 1.28
N PHE A 2 -1.47 1.70 1.78
CA PHE A 2 -2.22 1.09 2.88
C PHE A 2 -3.57 0.59 2.37
N TYR A 3 -3.97 -0.59 2.83
CA TYR A 3 -5.23 -1.23 2.45
C TYR A 3 -5.99 -1.64 3.71
N ILE A 4 -7.31 -1.48 3.68
CA ILE A 4 -8.22 -1.89 4.74
C ILE A 4 -9.32 -2.72 4.07
N TYR A 5 -9.42 -3.99 4.44
CA TYR A 5 -10.40 -4.92 3.88
C TYR A 5 -11.48 -5.23 4.92
N LYS A 6 -12.72 -5.39 4.46
CA LYS A 6 -13.79 -5.92 5.31
C LYS A 6 -13.56 -7.41 5.50
N SER A 7 -13.84 -7.92 6.70
CA SER A 7 -13.74 -9.35 7.00
C SER A 7 -14.57 -10.21 6.04
N GLY A 8 -15.76 -9.72 5.65
CA GLY A 8 -16.64 -10.39 4.68
C GLY A 8 -16.04 -10.56 3.29
N ASP A 9 -15.07 -9.73 2.89
CA ASP A 9 -14.47 -9.75 1.54
C ASP A 9 -13.22 -10.65 1.45
N LEU A 10 -12.78 -11.25 2.56
CA LEU A 10 -11.52 -12.02 2.60
C LEU A 10 -11.56 -13.30 1.75
N HIS A 11 -12.75 -13.84 1.49
CA HIS A 11 -12.91 -15.02 0.63
C HIS A 11 -12.42 -14.75 -0.81
N TYR A 12 -12.56 -13.52 -1.31
CA TYR A 12 -12.06 -13.11 -2.63
C TYR A 12 -10.54 -13.25 -2.79
N ILE A 13 -9.76 -13.26 -1.70
CA ILE A 13 -8.32 -13.50 -1.79
C ILE A 13 -8.06 -14.86 -2.43
N LYS A 14 -8.73 -15.90 -1.91
CA LYS A 14 -8.58 -17.26 -2.43
C LYS A 14 -9.13 -17.37 -3.85
N GLU A 15 -10.29 -16.81 -4.11
CA GLU A 15 -10.90 -16.83 -5.46
C GLU A 15 -9.98 -16.18 -6.50
N SER A 16 -9.37 -15.03 -6.17
CA SER A 16 -8.44 -14.35 -7.08
C SER A 16 -7.22 -15.22 -7.45
N ILE A 17 -6.70 -15.99 -6.49
CA ILE A 17 -5.56 -16.89 -6.73
C ILE A 17 -6.01 -18.09 -7.57
N ASP A 18 -7.16 -18.67 -7.24
CA ASP A 18 -7.71 -19.84 -7.94
C ASP A 18 -8.06 -19.50 -9.41
N GLU A 19 -8.44 -18.25 -9.69
CA GLU A 19 -8.65 -17.71 -11.04
C GLU A 19 -7.35 -17.34 -11.78
N GLY A 20 -6.18 -17.50 -11.15
CA GLY A 20 -4.89 -17.20 -11.75
C GLY A 20 -4.54 -15.71 -11.82
N PHE A 21 -5.14 -14.88 -10.97
CA PHE A 21 -4.81 -13.46 -10.90
C PHE A 21 -3.38 -13.27 -10.34
N PRO A 22 -2.60 -12.27 -10.83
CA PRO A 22 -1.28 -11.96 -10.28
C PRO A 22 -1.35 -11.64 -8.79
N HIS A 23 -0.35 -12.09 -8.03
CA HIS A 23 -0.34 -11.99 -6.56
C HIS A 23 1.06 -11.64 -6.01
N ASP A 24 1.97 -11.21 -6.87
CA ASP A 24 3.31 -10.73 -6.55
C ASP A 24 3.32 -9.35 -5.87
N ALA A 25 2.19 -8.63 -5.92
CA ALA A 25 1.99 -7.38 -5.22
C ALA A 25 0.57 -7.23 -4.65
N PRO A 26 0.38 -6.62 -3.46
CA PRO A 26 -0.94 -6.40 -2.88
C PRO A 26 -1.90 -5.57 -3.75
N GLY A 27 -1.35 -4.74 -4.66
CA GLY A 27 -2.15 -3.93 -5.58
C GLY A 27 -3.00 -4.75 -6.56
N TYR A 28 -2.56 -5.96 -6.93
CA TYR A 28 -3.33 -6.80 -7.83
C TYR A 28 -4.62 -7.31 -7.18
N PHE A 29 -4.58 -7.70 -5.91
CA PHE A 29 -5.78 -8.10 -5.20
C PHE A 29 -6.81 -6.96 -5.13
N VAL A 30 -6.38 -5.72 -4.91
CA VAL A 30 -7.31 -4.57 -4.92
C VAL A 30 -7.93 -4.34 -6.29
N SER A 31 -7.16 -4.50 -7.36
CA SER A 31 -7.67 -4.45 -8.74
C SER A 31 -8.73 -5.52 -9.01
N TYR A 32 -8.51 -6.74 -8.51
CA TYR A 32 -9.52 -7.81 -8.56
C TYR A 32 -10.76 -7.46 -7.73
N LEU A 33 -10.57 -6.99 -6.49
CA LEU A 33 -11.65 -6.66 -5.56
C LEU A 33 -12.57 -5.55 -6.11
N CYS A 34 -12.04 -4.59 -6.86
CA CYS A 34 -12.82 -3.56 -7.56
C CYS A 34 -13.85 -4.12 -8.54
N LYS A 35 -13.68 -5.37 -9.02
CA LYS A 35 -14.63 -6.06 -9.90
C LYS A 35 -15.73 -6.79 -9.13
N MET A 36 -15.45 -7.17 -7.89
CA MET A 36 -16.34 -8.01 -7.07
C MET A 36 -17.21 -7.19 -6.12
N THR A 37 -16.69 -6.06 -5.61
CA THR A 37 -17.39 -5.24 -4.63
C THR A 37 -16.99 -3.77 -4.75
N LYS A 38 -17.72 -2.91 -4.04
CA LYS A 38 -17.44 -1.47 -4.02
C LYS A 38 -16.22 -1.17 -3.15
N VAL A 39 -15.14 -0.77 -3.82
CA VAL A 39 -13.90 -0.30 -3.19
C VAL A 39 -13.90 1.23 -3.13
N TYR A 40 -13.38 1.79 -2.04
CA TYR A 40 -13.25 3.23 -1.85
C TYR A 40 -11.78 3.62 -1.81
N ALA A 41 -11.44 4.74 -2.44
CA ALA A 41 -10.12 5.35 -2.36
C ALA A 41 -10.14 6.49 -1.34
N PHE A 42 -9.15 6.51 -0.45
CA PHE A 42 -8.97 7.59 0.53
C PHE A 42 -7.61 8.26 0.30
N LYS A 43 -7.64 9.59 0.09
CA LYS A 43 -6.42 10.38 -0.04
C LYS A 43 -5.84 10.62 1.36
N MET A 44 -4.81 9.87 1.70
CA MET A 44 -4.13 9.99 2.99
C MET A 44 -3.61 11.42 3.21
N PRO A 45 -3.86 12.03 4.39
CA PRO A 45 -3.23 13.29 4.76
C PRO A 45 -1.74 13.07 5.09
N GLY A 46 -0.90 14.04 4.78
CA GLY A 46 0.54 14.00 5.06
C GLY A 46 1.39 13.39 3.93
N LYS A 47 2.70 13.26 4.20
CA LYS A 47 3.68 12.73 3.25
C LYS A 47 3.96 11.26 3.58
N ASN A 48 3.85 10.39 2.57
CA ASN A 48 4.26 9.00 2.66
C ASN A 48 5.62 8.86 1.97
N TYR A 49 6.62 8.34 2.68
CA TYR A 49 7.96 8.15 2.14
C TYR A 49 8.13 6.70 1.71
N ASP A 50 8.45 6.50 0.44
CA ASP A 50 8.79 5.19 -0.09
C ASP A 50 10.27 4.88 0.21
N VAL A 51 10.51 3.80 0.97
CA VAL A 51 11.83 3.36 1.43
C VAL A 51 12.06 1.94 0.95
N GLY A 52 12.39 1.80 -0.33
CA GLY A 52 12.60 0.51 -0.98
C GLY A 52 14.05 0.08 -1.08
N ASP A 53 15.00 0.99 -0.81
CA ASP A 53 16.44 0.76 -0.99
C ASP A 53 17.29 1.62 -0.03
N LEU A 54 18.60 1.43 -0.08
CA LEU A 54 19.54 2.17 0.78
C LEU A 54 19.57 3.68 0.45
N ASP A 55 19.50 4.04 -0.83
CA ASP A 55 19.58 5.43 -1.27
C ASP A 55 18.37 6.24 -0.82
N SER A 56 17.17 5.67 -0.93
CA SER A 56 15.92 6.23 -0.41
C SER A 56 15.97 6.38 1.10
N TYR A 57 16.46 5.36 1.81
CA TYR A 57 16.66 5.43 3.26
C TYR A 57 17.59 6.58 3.67
N LEU A 58 18.79 6.67 3.07
CA LEU A 58 19.78 7.70 3.40
C LEU A 58 19.28 9.11 3.07
N ARG A 59 18.59 9.28 1.94
CA ARG A 59 17.96 10.55 1.55
C ARG A 59 16.95 11.01 2.60
N ILE A 60 16.09 10.11 3.05
CA ILE A 60 15.05 10.41 4.04
C ILE A 60 15.68 10.69 5.41
N GLN A 61 16.64 9.88 5.82
CA GLN A 61 17.38 10.10 7.06
C GLN A 61 17.99 11.52 7.11
N LYS A 62 18.58 11.97 5.99
CA LYS A 62 19.13 13.33 5.85
C LYS A 62 18.06 14.42 5.92
N GLU A 63 16.88 14.21 5.32
CA GLU A 63 15.74 15.14 5.41
C GLU A 63 15.28 15.29 6.88
N PHE A 64 15.10 14.17 7.59
CA PHE A 64 14.66 14.19 8.99
C PHE A 64 15.72 14.69 9.97
N SER A 65 17.01 14.49 9.70
CA SER A 65 18.08 15.00 10.56
C SER A 65 18.19 16.52 10.51
N GLN A 66 17.88 17.15 9.37
CA GLN A 66 17.85 18.61 9.24
C GLN A 66 16.67 19.25 9.98
N ILE A 67 15.54 18.54 10.08
CA ILE A 67 14.35 19.00 10.82
C ILE A 67 14.65 19.10 12.33
N LYS A 68 15.48 18.21 12.87
CA LYS A 68 15.83 18.21 14.31
C LYS A 68 16.73 19.38 14.74
N THR A 69 17.42 20.04 13.83
CA THR A 69 18.37 21.13 14.17
C THR A 69 17.68 22.49 14.33
N ILE A 70 16.38 22.60 14.07
CA ILE A 70 15.60 23.85 14.15
C ILE A 70 14.82 23.96 15.49
N THR A 71 15.05 23.04 16.45
CA THR A 71 14.45 23.09 17.80
C THR A 71 15.52 23.40 18.83
#